data_AF-A0A925CP34-F1
#
_entry.id   AF-A0A925CP34-F1
#
_cell.length_a   1.000
_cell.length_b   1.000
_cell.length_c   1.000
_cell.angle_alpha   90.00
_cell.angle_beta   90.00
_cell.angle_gamma   90.00
#
_symmetry.space_group_name_H-M   'P 1'
#
loop_
_entity.id
_entity.type
_entity.pdbx_description
1 polymer ?
#
loop_
_entity_poly.entity_id
_entity_poly.type
_entity_poly.pdbx_seq_one_letter_code
_entity_poly.pdbx_strand_id
1 'polypeptide(L)'
;MTPFADPLVLFRVAVERMNAEDFLGAAQCCDPVSLRAFHRQTVSRFADSGARRTPQLEDFMHGDPDMPRELAEYNLRKHHEAMHRFGDVSREFPGITDLDALRAAEPERLFASCLEGQSIGWRLARHVADGEMSAADVGVSELLNAFRGRLRSIGVIEISPSLAHIFYAHDVLAPEAPADPWAAKELARIASLPADEQALYADVRGNHSPRSTSCRRQPSGGWLLIAGHEFPGLSTGLVIGRAGPGDDEEDLRSEP
;
A
#
# COMPACT_ATOMS: atom_id res chain seq x y z
N MET A 1 5.63 -18.69 19.47
CA MET A 1 4.46 -18.16 18.73
C MET A 1 3.52 -19.31 18.45
N THR A 2 2.24 -19.16 18.75
CA THR A 2 1.26 -20.26 18.69
C THR A 2 0.53 -20.22 17.35
N PRO A 3 0.69 -21.23 16.48
CA PRO A 3 -0.03 -21.28 15.21
C PRO A 3 -1.55 -21.43 15.41
N PHE A 4 -2.34 -20.96 14.46
CA PHE A 4 -3.79 -20.95 14.54
C PHE A 4 -4.39 -22.20 13.91
N ALA A 5 -5.43 -22.80 14.51
CA ALA A 5 -6.07 -23.98 13.92
C ALA A 5 -6.80 -23.66 12.60
N ASP A 6 -7.38 -22.46 12.50
CA ASP A 6 -8.18 -22.01 11.35
C ASP A 6 -7.51 -20.81 10.67
N PRO A 7 -7.23 -20.87 9.35
CA PRO A 7 -6.64 -19.77 8.59
C PRO A 7 -7.51 -18.50 8.54
N LEU A 8 -8.84 -18.62 8.64
CA LEU A 8 -9.75 -17.47 8.69
C LEU A 8 -9.68 -16.75 10.04
N VAL A 9 -9.52 -17.50 11.14
CA VAL A 9 -9.27 -16.92 12.47
C VAL A 9 -7.93 -16.19 12.49
N LEU A 10 -6.88 -16.79 11.95
CA LEU A 10 -5.57 -16.16 11.75
C LEU A 10 -5.69 -14.83 11.01
N PHE A 11 -6.39 -14.82 9.87
CA PHE A 11 -6.60 -13.62 9.07
C PHE A 11 -7.30 -12.52 9.87
N ARG A 12 -8.41 -12.85 10.53
CA ARG A 12 -9.18 -11.89 11.33
C ARG A 12 -8.32 -11.28 12.43
N VAL A 13 -7.55 -12.09 13.17
CA VAL A 13 -6.67 -11.59 14.23
C VAL A 13 -5.57 -10.68 13.67
N ALA A 14 -4.98 -11.03 12.53
CA ALA A 14 -3.99 -10.16 11.88
C ALA A 14 -4.59 -8.81 11.47
N VAL A 15 -5.80 -8.83 10.90
CA VAL A 15 -6.53 -7.61 10.51
C VAL A 15 -6.91 -6.76 11.73
N GLU A 16 -7.43 -7.37 12.80
CA GLU A 16 -7.74 -6.69 14.06
C GLU A 16 -6.52 -5.97 14.63
N ARG A 17 -5.36 -6.64 14.64
CA ARG A 17 -4.09 -6.05 15.10
C ARG A 17 -3.65 -4.88 14.22
N MET A 18 -3.73 -5.01 12.89
CA MET A 18 -3.42 -3.90 11.98
C MET A 18 -4.36 -2.70 12.18
N ASN A 19 -5.65 -2.93 12.36
CA ASN A 19 -6.61 -1.86 12.61
C ASN A 19 -6.38 -1.16 13.96
N ALA A 20 -5.87 -1.90 14.95
CA ALA A 20 -5.45 -1.36 16.25
C ALA A 20 -4.04 -0.73 16.22
N GLU A 21 -3.40 -0.66 15.05
CA GLU A 21 -2.02 -0.21 14.87
C GLU A 21 -0.99 -1.01 15.68
N ASP A 22 -1.35 -2.23 16.10
CA ASP A 22 -0.43 -3.24 16.66
C ASP A 22 0.28 -3.98 15.52
N PHE A 23 1.16 -3.26 14.82
CA PHE A 23 1.89 -3.80 13.67
C PHE A 23 2.84 -4.93 14.06
N LEU A 24 3.41 -4.88 15.26
CA LEU A 24 4.25 -5.96 15.78
C LEU A 24 3.42 -7.22 16.02
N GLY A 25 2.26 -7.09 16.64
CA GLY A 25 1.34 -8.20 16.79
C GLY A 25 0.87 -8.74 15.42
N ALA A 26 0.61 -7.89 14.43
CA ALA A 26 0.27 -8.37 13.09
C ALA A 26 1.44 -9.16 12.45
N ALA A 27 2.68 -8.71 12.63
CA ALA A 27 3.87 -9.43 12.19
C ALA A 27 4.02 -10.80 12.89
N GLN A 28 3.62 -10.92 14.15
CA GLN A 28 3.57 -12.19 14.90
C GLN A 28 2.50 -13.18 14.39
N CYS A 29 1.63 -12.77 13.47
CA CYS A 29 0.77 -13.71 12.77
C CYS A 29 1.50 -14.39 11.59
N CYS A 30 2.74 -14.01 11.28
CA CYS A 30 3.49 -14.49 10.12
C CYS A 30 4.43 -15.66 10.44
N ASP A 31 4.64 -16.52 9.45
CA ASP A 31 5.59 -17.63 9.46
C ASP A 31 7.03 -17.10 9.64
N PRO A 32 7.79 -17.54 10.67
CA PRO A 32 9.14 -17.03 10.92
C PRO A 32 10.12 -17.28 9.77
N VAL A 33 9.91 -18.34 8.97
CA VAL A 33 10.72 -18.59 7.77
C VAL A 33 10.44 -17.53 6.71
N SER A 34 9.17 -17.19 6.49
CA SER A 34 8.78 -16.11 5.57
C SER A 34 9.30 -14.74 6.01
N LEU A 35 9.29 -14.42 7.31
CA LEU A 35 9.84 -13.16 7.84
C LEU A 35 11.34 -13.03 7.57
N ARG A 36 12.10 -14.11 7.80
CA ARG A 36 13.54 -14.14 7.46
C ARG A 36 13.78 -14.00 5.95
N ALA A 37 12.92 -14.59 5.12
CA ALA A 37 13.01 -14.45 3.67
C ALA A 37 12.73 -13.00 3.24
N PHE A 38 11.68 -12.39 3.77
CA PHE A 38 11.35 -10.97 3.58
C PHE A 38 12.52 -10.08 3.96
N HIS A 39 13.08 -10.25 5.17
CA HIS A 39 14.24 -9.47 5.62
C HIS A 39 15.43 -9.54 4.65
N ARG A 40 15.85 -10.75 4.26
CA ARG A 40 16.94 -10.93 3.30
C ARG A 40 16.65 -10.27 1.95
N GLN A 41 15.43 -10.40 1.43
CA GLN A 41 15.02 -9.79 0.17
C GLN A 41 15.03 -8.27 0.25
N THR A 42 14.53 -7.69 1.33
CA THR A 42 14.53 -6.25 1.58
C THR A 42 15.96 -5.72 1.68
N VAL A 43 16.83 -6.38 2.44
CA VAL A 43 18.26 -6.01 2.53
C VAL A 43 18.93 -6.09 1.16
N SER A 44 18.73 -7.17 0.39
CA SER A 44 19.29 -7.29 -0.97
C SER A 44 18.80 -6.17 -1.87
N ARG A 45 17.48 -5.90 -1.87
CA ARG A 45 16.85 -4.84 -2.68
C ARG A 45 17.54 -3.49 -2.47
N PHE A 46 17.80 -3.10 -1.22
CA PHE A 46 18.44 -1.82 -0.92
C PHE A 46 19.97 -1.86 -1.02
N ALA A 47 20.62 -2.99 -0.74
CA ALA A 47 22.06 -3.15 -0.90
C ALA A 47 22.48 -3.11 -2.38
N ASP A 48 21.78 -3.84 -3.25
CA ASP A 48 22.05 -3.90 -4.69
C ASP A 48 21.70 -2.57 -5.38
N SER A 49 20.78 -1.81 -4.79
CA SER A 49 20.45 -0.45 -5.27
C SER A 49 21.61 0.53 -5.10
N GLY A 50 22.47 0.36 -4.08
CA GLY A 50 23.68 1.17 -3.90
C GLY A 50 24.82 0.83 -4.87
N ALA A 51 24.75 -0.32 -5.54
CA ALA A 51 25.77 -0.78 -6.49
C ALA A 51 25.53 -0.33 -7.93
N ARG A 52 24.37 0.26 -8.24
CA ARG A 52 24.13 0.85 -9.57
C ARG A 52 24.90 2.17 -9.66
N ARG A 53 25.82 2.26 -10.62
CA ARG A 53 26.55 3.51 -10.93
C ARG A 53 25.56 4.66 -10.98
N THR A 54 25.74 5.65 -10.11
CA THR A 54 25.00 6.91 -10.18
C THR A 54 25.29 7.51 -11.55
N PRO A 55 24.25 7.72 -12.40
CA PRO A 55 24.48 8.29 -13.72
C PRO A 55 25.16 9.64 -13.55
N GLN A 56 26.16 9.88 -14.40
CA GLN A 56 26.89 11.12 -14.48
C GLN A 56 26.32 11.96 -15.62
N LEU A 57 26.73 13.23 -15.69
CA LEU A 57 26.30 14.12 -16.76
C LEU A 57 26.60 13.53 -18.15
N GLU A 58 27.76 12.87 -18.28
CA GLU A 58 28.23 12.23 -19.50
C GLU A 58 27.32 11.08 -19.93
N ASP A 59 26.66 10.40 -18.98
CA ASP A 59 25.75 9.29 -19.31
C ASP A 59 24.48 9.80 -20.01
N PHE A 60 23.99 11.01 -19.65
CA PHE A 60 22.86 11.66 -20.32
C PHE A 60 23.25 12.21 -21.69
N MET A 61 24.42 12.87 -21.77
CA MET A 61 24.91 13.43 -23.03
C MET A 61 25.35 12.34 -24.04
N HIS A 62 25.71 11.14 -23.58
CA HIS A 62 26.05 10.03 -24.46
C HIS A 62 24.79 9.31 -25.00
N GLY A 63 23.73 9.23 -24.19
CA GLY A 63 22.45 8.65 -24.60
C GLY A 63 21.66 9.53 -25.59
N ASP A 64 21.85 10.85 -25.52
CA ASP A 64 21.29 11.83 -26.45
C ASP A 64 22.33 12.93 -26.75
N PRO A 65 23.11 12.78 -27.83
CA PRO A 65 24.20 13.70 -28.17
C PRO A 65 23.77 15.14 -28.48
N ASP A 66 22.50 15.34 -28.86
CA ASP A 66 21.94 16.66 -29.17
C ASP A 66 21.33 17.34 -27.92
N MET A 67 21.29 16.65 -26.77
CA MET A 67 20.78 17.20 -25.52
C MET A 67 21.62 18.40 -25.07
N PRO A 68 21.01 19.58 -24.87
CA PRO A 68 21.71 20.71 -24.28
C PRO A 68 22.25 20.36 -22.89
N ARG A 69 23.46 20.82 -22.59
CA ARG A 69 24.14 20.53 -21.31
C ARG A 69 23.28 20.92 -20.12
N GLU A 70 22.59 22.06 -20.20
CA GLU A 70 21.72 22.58 -19.15
C GLU A 70 20.53 21.64 -18.87
N LEU A 71 19.98 21.01 -19.92
CA LEU A 71 18.91 20.01 -19.78
C LEU A 71 19.45 18.71 -19.20
N ALA A 72 20.67 18.30 -19.58
CA ALA A 72 21.35 17.14 -19.00
C ALA A 72 21.65 17.35 -17.50
N GLU A 73 22.11 18.53 -17.09
CA GLU A 73 22.33 18.91 -15.69
C GLU A 73 21.02 19.00 -14.91
N TYR A 74 19.95 19.50 -15.52
CA TYR A 74 18.60 19.47 -14.94
C TYR A 74 18.12 18.03 -14.72
N ASN A 75 18.23 17.17 -15.74
CA ASN A 75 17.82 15.77 -15.67
C ASN A 75 18.67 14.99 -14.66
N LEU A 76 19.97 15.21 -14.62
CA LEU A 76 20.87 14.63 -13.62
C LEU A 76 20.46 15.04 -12.20
N ARG A 77 20.13 16.31 -11.98
CA ARG A 77 19.67 16.82 -10.68
C ARG A 77 18.33 16.21 -10.29
N LYS A 78 17.36 16.20 -11.21
CA LYS A 78 16.07 15.51 -11.02
C LYS A 78 16.25 14.02 -10.74
N HIS A 79 17.20 13.40 -11.41
CA HIS A 79 17.52 11.99 -11.25
C HIS A 79 18.24 11.73 -9.91
N HIS A 80 19.12 12.62 -9.44
CA HIS A 80 19.69 12.55 -8.10
C HIS A 80 18.64 12.77 -7.01
N GLU A 81 17.75 13.74 -7.19
CA GLU A 81 16.59 13.99 -6.33
C GLU A 81 15.69 12.74 -6.26
N ALA A 82 15.41 12.10 -7.40
CA ALA A 82 14.65 10.84 -7.47
C ALA A 82 15.46 9.60 -7.01
N MET A 83 16.80 9.66 -7.03
CA MET A 83 17.70 8.58 -6.61
C MET A 83 18.15 8.69 -5.16
N HIS A 84 17.66 9.66 -4.38
CA HIS A 84 17.73 9.63 -2.91
C HIS A 84 16.83 8.50 -2.34
N ARG A 85 17.07 7.27 -2.80
CA ARG A 85 16.38 6.02 -2.45
C ARG A 85 16.60 5.59 -1.00
N PHE A 86 17.58 6.16 -0.31
CA PHE A 86 17.64 6.06 1.15
C PHE A 86 16.50 6.82 1.83
N GLY A 87 16.00 7.90 1.21
CA GLY A 87 14.71 8.48 1.56
C GLY A 87 13.57 7.48 1.36
N ASP A 88 13.66 6.55 0.41
CA ASP A 88 12.65 5.49 0.24
C ASP A 88 12.71 4.43 1.35
N VAL A 89 13.88 4.16 1.94
CA VAL A 89 13.99 3.23 3.08
C VAL A 89 13.20 3.76 4.28
N SER A 90 13.42 4.99 4.70
CA SER A 90 12.70 5.58 5.86
C SER A 90 11.23 5.84 5.55
N ARG A 91 10.86 5.99 4.27
CA ARG A 91 9.47 6.05 3.80
C ARG A 91 8.76 4.71 3.90
N GLU A 92 9.43 3.61 3.53
CA GLU A 92 8.86 2.25 3.58
C GLU A 92 8.96 1.62 4.99
N PHE A 93 9.96 2.00 5.78
CA PHE A 93 10.28 1.42 7.09
C PHE A 93 10.51 2.55 8.11
N PRO A 94 9.46 3.03 8.79
CA PRO A 94 9.55 4.02 9.85
C PRO A 94 10.58 3.60 10.91
N GLY A 95 11.47 4.53 11.26
CA GLY A 95 12.53 4.31 12.25
C GLY A 95 13.80 3.63 11.72
N ILE A 96 13.86 3.20 10.45
CA ILE A 96 15.08 2.70 9.82
C ILE A 96 15.75 3.83 9.03
N THR A 97 16.92 4.27 9.50
CA THR A 97 17.63 5.45 8.96
C THR A 97 18.64 5.12 7.87
N ASP A 98 19.15 3.90 7.85
CA ASP A 98 20.25 3.49 6.97
C ASP A 98 20.26 1.97 6.75
N LEU A 99 21.18 1.52 5.89
CA LEU A 99 21.30 0.12 5.50
C LEU A 99 21.83 -0.78 6.64
N ASP A 100 22.62 -0.23 7.56
CA ASP A 100 23.16 -1.02 8.67
C ASP A 100 22.09 -1.26 9.74
N ALA A 101 21.27 -0.26 10.03
CA ALA A 101 20.05 -0.39 10.80
C ALA A 101 19.10 -1.41 10.16
N LEU A 102 18.91 -1.35 8.83
CA LEU A 102 18.09 -2.32 8.10
C LEU A 102 18.63 -3.76 8.24
N ARG A 103 19.94 -3.96 8.11
CA ARG A 103 20.60 -5.27 8.25
C ARG A 103 20.49 -5.82 9.67
N ALA A 104 20.66 -4.95 10.67
CA ALA A 104 20.60 -5.30 12.08
C ALA A 104 19.16 -5.50 12.60
N ALA A 105 18.15 -5.05 11.86
CA ALA A 105 16.76 -5.17 12.28
C ALA A 105 16.33 -6.63 12.41
N GLU A 106 15.67 -6.95 13.52
CA GLU A 106 15.00 -8.25 13.67
C GLU A 106 13.93 -8.43 12.59
N PRO A 107 13.84 -9.59 11.91
CA PRO A 107 12.92 -9.77 10.79
C PRO A 107 11.44 -9.44 11.10
N GLU A 108 10.99 -9.79 12.30
CA GLU A 108 9.64 -9.49 12.78
C GLU A 108 9.42 -7.98 12.95
N ARG A 109 10.38 -7.27 13.56
CA ARG A 109 10.31 -5.81 13.73
C ARG A 109 10.43 -5.07 12.41
N LEU A 110 11.26 -5.56 11.49
CA LEU A 110 11.36 -4.98 10.17
C LEU A 110 10.04 -5.11 9.40
N PHE A 111 9.39 -6.27 9.48
CA PHE A 111 8.08 -6.44 8.85
C PHE A 111 7.00 -5.59 9.51
N ALA A 112 7.00 -5.46 10.84
CA ALA A 112 6.11 -4.54 11.55
C ALA A 112 6.29 -3.08 11.09
N SER A 113 7.55 -2.62 10.98
CA SER A 113 7.89 -1.29 10.44
C SER A 113 7.39 -1.16 9.00
N CYS A 114 7.51 -2.20 8.16
CA CYS A 114 6.93 -2.19 6.82
C CYS A 114 5.40 -1.98 6.84
N LEU A 115 4.68 -2.70 7.71
CA LEU A 115 3.23 -2.55 7.85
C LEU A 115 2.85 -1.13 8.31
N GLU A 116 3.61 -0.55 9.25
CA GLU A 116 3.45 0.82 9.69
C GLU A 116 3.66 1.82 8.53
N GLY A 117 4.74 1.64 7.77
CA GLY A 117 5.07 2.48 6.60
C GLY A 117 4.01 2.47 5.51
N GLN A 118 3.23 1.39 5.42
CA GLN A 118 2.12 1.25 4.46
C GLN A 118 0.77 1.67 5.05
N SER A 119 0.70 1.95 6.35
CA SER A 119 -0.52 2.43 6.98
C SER A 119 -0.93 3.80 6.43
N ILE A 120 -2.24 4.03 6.33
CA ILE A 120 -2.76 5.31 5.83
C ILE A 120 -2.38 6.45 6.78
N GLY A 121 -2.37 6.19 8.10
CA GLY A 121 -1.94 7.16 9.10
C GLY A 121 -0.52 7.67 8.85
N TRP A 122 0.43 6.74 8.66
CA TRP A 122 1.81 7.10 8.33
C TRP A 122 1.93 7.85 7.00
N ARG A 123 1.28 7.35 5.95
CA ARG A 123 1.35 7.97 4.61
C ARG A 123 0.78 9.40 4.62
N LEU A 124 -0.34 9.63 5.31
CA LEU A 124 -0.92 10.97 5.47
C LEU A 124 0.01 11.89 6.26
N ALA A 125 0.54 11.43 7.40
CA ALA A 125 1.48 12.20 8.20
C ALA A 125 2.70 12.63 7.38
N ARG A 126 3.20 11.73 6.52
CA ARG A 126 4.28 12.03 5.58
C ARG A 126 3.89 13.07 4.53
N HIS A 127 2.74 12.95 3.88
CA HIS A 127 2.31 13.96 2.88
C HIS A 127 2.16 15.36 3.48
N VAL A 128 1.73 15.45 4.74
CA VAL A 128 1.71 16.72 5.50
C VAL A 128 3.13 17.21 5.80
N ALA A 129 4.01 16.34 6.28
CA ALA A 129 5.40 16.69 6.59
C ALA A 129 6.20 17.14 5.35
N ASP A 130 5.96 16.50 4.20
CA ASP A 130 6.58 16.83 2.92
C ASP A 130 5.98 18.11 2.28
N GLY A 131 4.97 18.72 2.91
CA GLY A 131 4.29 19.93 2.43
C GLY A 131 3.41 19.71 1.19
N GLU A 132 3.13 18.46 0.85
CA GLU A 132 2.29 18.06 -0.29
C GLU A 132 0.80 18.24 0.02
N MET A 133 0.43 18.31 1.30
CA MET A 133 -0.92 18.53 1.79
C MET A 133 -0.94 19.50 2.99
N SER A 134 -1.95 20.36 3.08
CA SER A 134 -2.18 21.16 4.28
C SER A 134 -2.80 20.30 5.39
N ALA A 135 -2.36 20.46 6.63
CA ALA A 135 -2.99 19.82 7.79
C ALA A 135 -4.49 20.19 7.95
N ALA A 136 -4.91 21.34 7.40
CA ALA A 136 -6.30 21.79 7.43
C ALA A 136 -7.19 21.16 6.35
N ASP A 137 -6.61 20.65 5.25
CA ASP A 137 -7.35 19.94 4.19
C ASP A 137 -7.77 18.53 4.62
N VAL A 138 -7.23 18.08 5.75
CA VAL A 138 -7.39 16.70 6.18
C VAL A 138 -8.53 16.63 7.21
N GLY A 139 -9.69 16.18 6.77
CA GLY A 139 -10.64 15.45 7.62
C GLY A 139 -10.04 14.10 8.06
N VAL A 140 -8.83 14.11 8.65
CA VAL A 140 -7.95 12.94 8.84
C VAL A 140 -8.69 11.84 9.57
N SER A 141 -9.47 12.20 10.58
CA SER A 141 -10.19 11.22 11.40
C SER A 141 -11.31 10.53 10.63
N GLU A 142 -12.01 11.22 9.73
CA GLU A 142 -13.08 10.64 8.91
C GLU A 142 -12.52 9.79 7.78
N LEU A 143 -11.47 10.25 7.10
CA LEU A 143 -10.74 9.45 6.09
C LEU A 143 -10.09 8.21 6.72
N LEU A 144 -9.37 8.36 7.84
CA LEU A 144 -8.78 7.24 8.56
C LEU A 144 -9.84 6.26 9.05
N ASN A 145 -10.98 6.73 9.59
CA ASN A 145 -12.08 5.86 10.01
C ASN A 145 -12.81 5.19 8.83
N ALA A 146 -12.90 5.84 7.67
CA ALA A 146 -13.50 5.26 6.47
C ALA A 146 -12.66 4.09 5.91
N PHE A 147 -11.33 4.15 6.08
CA PHE A 147 -10.41 3.12 5.61
C PHE A 147 -10.00 2.08 6.66
N ARG A 148 -9.99 2.43 7.96
CA ARG A 148 -9.75 1.48 9.06
C ARG A 148 -10.88 0.45 9.08
N GLY A 149 -10.55 -0.83 9.21
CA GLY A 149 -11.52 -1.83 9.68
C GLY A 149 -12.27 -2.65 8.63
N ARG A 150 -12.00 -2.51 7.35
CA ARG A 150 -12.91 -3.05 6.33
C ARG A 150 -12.32 -4.14 5.47
N LEU A 151 -11.65 -5.13 6.06
CA LEU A 151 -11.25 -6.33 5.33
C LEU A 151 -12.16 -7.49 5.72
N ARG A 152 -12.98 -7.95 4.76
CA ARG A 152 -13.87 -9.08 4.94
C ARG A 152 -13.27 -10.31 4.27
N SER A 153 -13.04 -11.38 5.03
CA SER A 153 -12.67 -12.67 4.45
C SER A 153 -13.85 -13.22 3.63
N ILE A 154 -13.57 -13.62 2.39
CA ILE A 154 -14.53 -14.28 1.49
C ILE A 154 -14.46 -15.79 1.69
N GLY A 155 -13.25 -16.35 1.79
CA GLY A 155 -13.05 -17.77 1.93
C GLY A 155 -11.57 -18.18 1.90
N VAL A 156 -11.33 -19.48 1.99
CA VAL A 156 -10.00 -20.07 1.94
C VAL A 156 -9.95 -21.18 0.90
N ILE A 157 -8.85 -21.23 0.14
CA ILE A 157 -8.55 -22.31 -0.80
C ILE A 157 -7.23 -22.96 -0.35
N GLU A 158 -7.29 -24.23 0.06
CA GLU A 158 -6.09 -25.03 0.31
C GLU A 158 -5.51 -25.49 -1.04
N ILE A 159 -4.30 -25.05 -1.36
CA ILE A 159 -3.59 -25.41 -2.60
C ILE A 159 -2.79 -26.70 -2.41
N SER A 160 -2.29 -26.91 -1.20
CA SER A 160 -1.55 -28.11 -0.81
C SER A 160 -1.71 -28.36 0.70
N PRO A 161 -1.28 -29.52 1.22
CA PRO A 161 -1.31 -29.80 2.65
C PRO A 161 -0.60 -28.75 3.52
N SER A 162 0.33 -27.99 2.95
CA SER A 162 1.12 -26.98 3.65
C SER A 162 0.82 -25.53 3.25
N LEU A 163 -0.07 -25.26 2.29
CA LEU A 163 -0.28 -23.92 1.72
C LEU A 163 -1.76 -23.67 1.43
N ALA A 164 -2.26 -22.51 1.84
CA ALA A 164 -3.60 -22.04 1.51
C ALA A 164 -3.62 -20.54 1.20
N HIS A 165 -4.55 -20.13 0.34
CA HIS A 165 -4.84 -18.73 0.07
C HIS A 165 -6.15 -18.33 0.76
N ILE A 166 -6.11 -17.22 1.48
CA ILE A 166 -7.28 -16.56 2.04
C ILE A 166 -7.68 -15.44 1.09
N PHE A 167 -8.89 -15.50 0.55
CA PHE A 167 -9.47 -14.45 -0.27
C PHE A 167 -10.23 -13.47 0.62
N TYR A 168 -10.07 -12.18 0.35
CA TYR A 168 -10.72 -11.11 1.10
C TYR A 168 -11.09 -9.94 0.20
N ALA A 169 -12.06 -9.15 0.60
CA ALA A 169 -12.44 -7.92 -0.06
C ALA A 169 -12.36 -6.74 0.91
N HIS A 170 -12.21 -5.55 0.35
CA HIS A 170 -12.50 -4.34 1.10
C HIS A 170 -14.01 -4.19 1.23
N ASP A 171 -14.51 -4.04 2.45
CA ASP A 171 -15.91 -3.70 2.68
C ASP A 171 -16.09 -2.22 2.30
N VAL A 172 -16.42 -1.94 1.04
CA VAL A 172 -16.66 -0.57 0.58
C VAL A 172 -18.13 -0.25 0.85
N LEU A 173 -18.41 0.20 2.08
CA LEU A 173 -19.44 1.17 2.50
C LEU A 173 -20.20 0.73 3.76
N ALA A 174 -19.98 1.47 4.86
CA ALA A 174 -21.13 2.07 5.52
C ALA A 174 -21.57 3.26 4.64
N PRO A 175 -22.87 3.43 4.35
CA PRO A 175 -23.42 4.47 3.47
C PRO A 175 -23.26 5.91 3.99
N GLU A 176 -22.62 6.08 5.14
CA GLU A 176 -22.26 7.38 5.71
C GLU A 176 -20.91 7.82 5.14
N ALA A 177 -20.84 8.06 3.83
CA ALA A 177 -19.69 8.73 3.25
C ALA A 177 -19.83 10.26 3.46
N PRO A 178 -18.72 10.98 3.74
CA PRO A 178 -18.71 12.44 3.87
C PRO A 178 -19.15 13.12 2.57
N ALA A 179 -19.32 14.44 2.61
CA ALA A 179 -19.67 15.31 1.48
C ALA A 179 -18.60 15.37 0.36
N ASP A 180 -18.11 14.23 -0.12
CA ASP A 180 -17.24 14.12 -1.29
C ASP A 180 -18.07 14.35 -2.57
N PRO A 181 -17.77 15.42 -3.34
CA PRO A 181 -18.47 15.70 -4.60
C PRO A 181 -18.35 14.56 -5.61
N TRP A 182 -17.25 13.80 -5.59
CA TRP A 182 -17.09 12.65 -6.49
C TRP A 182 -18.03 11.51 -6.11
N ALA A 183 -18.08 11.14 -4.83
CA ALA A 183 -19.02 10.14 -4.32
C ALA A 183 -20.49 10.55 -4.58
N ALA A 184 -20.83 11.83 -4.44
CA ALA A 184 -22.16 12.35 -4.76
C ALA A 184 -22.48 12.24 -6.26
N LYS A 185 -21.52 12.58 -7.14
CA LYS A 185 -21.66 12.45 -8.61
C LYS A 185 -21.84 10.99 -9.03
N GLU A 186 -21.08 10.08 -8.42
CA GLU A 186 -21.21 8.65 -8.70
C GLU A 186 -22.54 8.08 -8.20
N LEU A 187 -23.00 8.49 -7.01
CA LEU A 187 -24.35 8.14 -6.52
C LEU A 187 -25.46 8.67 -7.43
N ALA A 188 -25.35 9.92 -7.91
CA ALA A 188 -26.30 10.48 -8.87
C ALA A 188 -26.29 9.72 -10.20
N ARG A 189 -25.11 9.33 -10.70
CA ARG A 189 -24.96 8.49 -11.88
C ARG A 189 -25.67 7.15 -11.69
N ILE A 190 -25.44 6.46 -10.56
CA ILE A 190 -26.09 5.18 -10.25
C ILE A 190 -27.61 5.35 -10.16
N ALA A 191 -28.11 6.39 -9.48
CA ALA A 191 -29.54 6.65 -9.34
C ALA A 191 -30.24 6.92 -10.70
N SER A 192 -29.49 7.34 -11.72
CA SER A 192 -30.00 7.53 -13.08
C SER A 192 -30.09 6.25 -13.93
N LEU A 193 -29.51 5.14 -13.47
CA LEU A 193 -29.52 3.86 -14.18
C LEU A 193 -30.89 3.15 -14.06
N PRO A 194 -31.21 2.22 -14.97
CA PRO A 194 -32.31 1.26 -14.79
C PRO A 194 -32.25 0.50 -13.46
N ALA A 195 -33.40 0.06 -12.94
CA ALA A 195 -33.50 -0.54 -11.60
C ALA A 195 -32.68 -1.84 -11.43
N ASP A 196 -32.61 -2.65 -12.49
CA ASP A 196 -31.77 -3.85 -12.55
C ASP A 196 -30.28 -3.52 -12.57
N GLU A 197 -29.87 -2.47 -13.27
CA GLU A 197 -28.49 -1.96 -13.23
C GLU A 197 -28.14 -1.35 -11.87
N GLN A 198 -29.08 -0.66 -11.20
CA GLN A 198 -28.90 -0.19 -9.82
C GLN A 198 -28.71 -1.35 -8.85
N ALA A 199 -29.50 -2.42 -8.99
CA ALA A 199 -29.37 -3.64 -8.19
C ALA A 199 -28.02 -4.33 -8.44
N LEU A 200 -27.62 -4.49 -9.70
CA LEU A 200 -26.31 -5.02 -10.06
C LEU A 200 -25.19 -4.16 -9.48
N TYR A 201 -25.31 -2.83 -9.57
CA TYR A 201 -24.31 -1.93 -8.99
C TYR A 201 -24.27 -2.10 -7.47
N ALA A 202 -25.39 -2.21 -6.77
CA ALA A 202 -25.41 -2.49 -5.33
C ALA A 202 -24.72 -3.83 -4.99
N ASP A 203 -24.91 -4.86 -5.82
CA ASP A 203 -24.28 -6.18 -5.63
C ASP A 203 -22.77 -6.18 -5.91
N VAL A 204 -22.30 -5.37 -6.87
CA VAL A 204 -20.89 -5.31 -7.29
C VAL A 204 -20.11 -4.24 -6.52
N ARG A 205 -20.78 -3.20 -6.01
CA ARG A 205 -20.18 -2.13 -5.21
C ARG A 205 -19.67 -2.72 -3.89
N GLY A 206 -18.36 -2.57 -3.69
CA GLY A 206 -17.60 -3.14 -2.56
C GLY A 206 -17.01 -4.51 -2.84
N ASN A 207 -17.26 -5.10 -4.01
CA ASN A 207 -16.69 -6.37 -4.41
C ASN A 207 -15.66 -6.23 -5.55
N HIS A 208 -15.06 -5.04 -5.73
CA HIS A 208 -14.41 -4.63 -6.98
C HIS A 208 -13.18 -5.44 -7.39
N SER A 209 -12.56 -6.20 -6.49
CA SER A 209 -11.53 -7.19 -6.81
C SER A 209 -11.22 -7.96 -5.54
N PRO A 210 -11.52 -9.28 -5.45
CA PRO A 210 -11.05 -10.07 -4.34
C PRO A 210 -9.52 -10.04 -4.34
N ARG A 211 -8.95 -9.71 -3.18
CA ARG A 211 -7.52 -9.83 -2.91
C ARG A 211 -7.26 -11.17 -2.25
N SER A 212 -6.02 -11.60 -2.27
CA SER A 212 -5.61 -12.81 -1.56
C SER A 212 -4.40 -12.57 -0.70
N THR A 213 -4.26 -13.39 0.34
CA THR A 213 -3.02 -13.52 1.09
C THR A 213 -2.75 -15.00 1.33
N SER A 214 -1.48 -15.36 1.51
CA SER A 214 -1.07 -16.74 1.63
C SER A 214 -0.78 -17.09 3.09
N CYS A 215 -1.12 -18.32 3.49
CA CYS A 215 -0.76 -18.88 4.78
C CYS A 215 -0.14 -20.26 4.61
N ARG A 216 0.77 -20.59 5.53
CA ARG A 216 1.53 -21.83 5.54
C ARG A 216 1.21 -22.64 6.79
N ARG A 217 0.95 -23.94 6.61
CA ARG A 217 0.77 -24.88 7.72
C ARG A 217 2.12 -25.17 8.37
N GLN A 218 2.17 -25.06 9.67
CA GLN A 218 3.32 -25.32 10.53
C GLN A 218 3.40 -26.81 10.87
N PRO A 219 4.58 -27.33 11.27
CA PRO A 219 4.73 -28.72 11.69
C PRO A 219 3.81 -29.14 12.85
N SER A 220 3.40 -28.19 13.70
CA SER A 220 2.43 -28.40 14.77
C SER A 220 0.97 -28.51 14.30
N GLY A 221 0.70 -28.34 13.00
CA GLY A 221 -0.62 -28.49 12.38
C GLY A 221 -1.42 -27.20 12.20
N GLY A 222 -1.06 -26.12 12.89
CA GLY A 222 -1.70 -24.80 12.74
C GLY A 222 -1.10 -23.95 11.62
N TRP A 223 -1.70 -22.80 11.36
CA TRP A 223 -1.43 -21.89 10.24
C TRP A 223 -0.79 -20.59 10.71
N LEU A 224 0.05 -20.02 9.85
CA LEU A 224 0.62 -18.68 9.96
C LEU A 224 0.64 -18.01 8.57
N LEU A 225 0.55 -16.68 8.52
CA LEU A 225 0.59 -15.91 7.27
C LEU A 225 1.99 -15.92 6.66
N ILE A 226 2.10 -15.76 5.35
CA ILE A 226 3.39 -15.59 4.68
C ILE A 226 3.65 -14.09 4.53
N ALA A 227 4.74 -13.60 5.12
CA ALA A 227 5.18 -12.22 4.96
C ALA A 227 5.62 -11.94 3.52
N GLY A 228 5.17 -10.82 2.91
CA GLY A 228 5.55 -10.43 1.55
C GLY A 228 4.49 -9.64 0.78
N HIS A 229 4.63 -9.58 -0.55
CA HIS A 229 3.99 -8.62 -1.48
C HIS A 229 2.46 -8.72 -1.65
N GLU A 230 1.79 -9.56 -0.88
CA GLU A 230 0.34 -9.76 -0.88
C GLU A 230 -0.21 -9.84 0.55
N PHE A 231 0.53 -9.31 1.53
CA PHE A 231 0.02 -9.18 2.88
C PHE A 231 -1.15 -8.20 2.90
N PRO A 232 -2.21 -8.46 3.67
CA PRO A 232 -3.38 -7.59 3.69
C PRO A 232 -2.98 -6.16 4.09
N GLY A 233 -3.39 -5.18 3.29
CA GLY A 233 -3.06 -3.75 3.49
C GLY A 233 -1.83 -3.22 2.74
N LEU A 234 -0.93 -4.08 2.22
CA LEU A 234 0.27 -3.60 1.50
C LEU A 234 -0.01 -3.08 0.07
N SER A 235 -1.17 -3.40 -0.52
CA SER A 235 -1.51 -3.04 -1.92
C SER A 235 -2.64 -2.02 -2.06
N THR A 236 -3.08 -1.38 -0.98
CA THR A 236 -3.98 -0.22 -1.08
C THR A 236 -3.19 1.01 -1.45
N GLY A 237 -3.02 1.23 -2.76
CA GLY A 237 -2.58 2.52 -3.28
C GLY A 237 -3.65 3.57 -2.97
N LEU A 238 -3.47 4.33 -1.89
CA LEU A 238 -4.15 5.62 -1.75
C LEU A 238 -3.59 6.53 -2.85
N VAL A 239 -4.37 6.76 -3.90
CA VAL A 239 -4.10 7.78 -4.91
C VAL A 239 -4.73 9.06 -4.38
N ILE A 240 -3.92 9.94 -3.79
CA ILE A 240 -4.39 11.27 -3.39
C ILE A 240 -4.35 12.12 -4.65
N GLY A 241 -5.52 12.33 -5.27
CA GLY A 241 -5.65 13.30 -6.35
C GLY A 241 -5.45 14.70 -5.78
N ARG A 242 -4.55 15.48 -6.38
CA ARG A 242 -4.47 16.92 -6.12
C ARG A 242 -5.77 17.52 -6.67
N ALA A 243 -6.68 17.94 -5.81
CA ALA A 243 -7.75 18.84 -6.21
C ALA A 243 -7.11 20.21 -6.46
N GLY A 244 -6.54 20.40 -7.66
CA GLY A 244 -6.14 21.71 -8.11
C GLY A 244 -7.39 22.57 -8.28
N PRO A 245 -7.40 23.82 -7.83
CA PRO A 245 -8.47 24.74 -8.20
C PRO A 245 -8.25 25.13 -9.67
N GLY A 246 -8.98 24.51 -10.61
CA GLY A 246 -9.21 25.17 -11.91
C GLY A 246 -9.09 24.39 -13.22
N ASP A 247 -9.04 23.06 -13.28
CA ASP A 247 -8.93 22.34 -14.57
C ASP A 247 -10.21 21.62 -15.04
N ASP A 248 -11.38 22.03 -14.54
CA ASP A 248 -12.69 21.61 -15.06
C ASP A 248 -13.44 22.84 -15.59
N GLU A 249 -13.26 23.22 -16.87
CA GLU A 249 -14.38 23.72 -17.72
C GLU A 249 -14.07 24.11 -19.19
N GLU A 250 -12.83 24.07 -19.70
CA GLU A 250 -12.57 24.44 -21.11
C GLU A 250 -11.91 23.30 -21.90
N ASP A 251 -12.68 22.32 -22.39
CA ASP A 251 -12.30 21.64 -23.66
C ASP A 251 -13.37 20.74 -24.33
N LEU A 252 -14.65 20.79 -23.93
CA LEU A 252 -15.70 19.99 -24.59
C LEU A 252 -16.73 20.81 -25.38
N ARG A 253 -16.38 22.03 -25.81
CA ARG A 253 -17.21 22.81 -26.75
C ARG A 253 -16.38 23.45 -27.85
N SER A 254 -16.00 22.64 -28.83
CA SER A 254 -15.70 22.98 -30.23
C SER A 254 -15.73 21.62 -30.94
N GLU A 255 -16.64 21.28 -31.85
CA GLU A 255 -17.02 21.99 -33.08
C GLU A 255 -18.46 21.62 -33.50
N PRO A 256 -19.13 22.45 -34.34
CA PRO A 256 -20.36 22.09 -35.06
C PRO A 256 -20.15 21.12 -36.23
#